data_AF-A0A939IRC8-F1
#
_entry.id   AF-A0A939IRC8-F1
#
_cell.length_a   1.000
_cell.length_b   1.000
_cell.length_c   1.000
_cell.angle_alpha   90.00
_cell.angle_beta   90.00
_cell.angle_gamma   90.00
#
_symmetry.space_group_name_H-M   'P 1'
#
loop_
_entity.id
_entity.type
_entity.pdbx_description
1 polymer ?
#
loop_
_entity_poly.entity_id
_entity_poly.type
_entity_poly.pdbx_seq_one_letter_code
_entity_poly.pdbx_strand_id
1 'polypeptide(L)'
;MSKFIQLHLLTSYPPSNLNRDDLGRPKTARMGGSERLRVSSQSLKRNWRVSDLFESAMAGSIGTRTKKLGVVAAQQLQAKGVEKKNADEWAASIAKQFGKLKKDSLEIEQLAHVSPAEQQGVDQLVALLASENRAPQEEELKL
;
A
#
# COMPACT_ATOMS: atom_id res chain seq x y z
N MET A 1 -9.37 -34.58 -6.44
CA MET A 1 -8.20 -33.74 -6.09
C MET A 1 -8.49 -32.97 -4.81
N SER A 2 -7.52 -32.83 -3.90
CA SER A 2 -7.65 -31.98 -2.70
C SER A 2 -7.69 -30.50 -3.09
N LYS A 3 -8.52 -29.70 -2.40
CA LYS A 3 -8.65 -28.24 -2.62
C LYS A 3 -7.86 -27.40 -1.62
N PHE A 4 -7.32 -28.02 -0.57
CA PHE A 4 -6.70 -27.31 0.56
C PHE A 4 -5.28 -27.80 0.80
N ILE A 5 -4.38 -26.84 0.99
CA ILE A 5 -3.00 -27.06 1.43
C ILE A 5 -2.88 -26.50 2.84
N GLN A 6 -2.47 -27.34 3.79
CA GLN A 6 -2.23 -26.96 5.18
C GLN A 6 -0.73 -27.00 5.48
N LEU A 7 -0.22 -25.92 6.07
CA LEU A 7 1.19 -25.78 6.44
C LEU A 7 1.30 -25.62 7.95
N HIS A 8 2.05 -26.51 8.59
CA HIS A 8 2.28 -26.51 10.04
C HIS A 8 3.77 -26.42 10.32
N LEU A 9 4.18 -25.45 11.14
CA LEU A 9 5.58 -25.20 11.44
C LEU A 9 5.77 -25.09 12.96
N LEU A 10 6.84 -25.71 13.46
CA LEU A 10 7.38 -25.50 14.79
C LEU A 10 8.75 -24.84 14.63
N THR A 11 8.88 -23.59 15.07
CA THR A 11 10.10 -22.80 14.93
C THR A 11 10.56 -22.32 16.29
N SER A 12 11.79 -22.66 16.65
CA SER A 12 12.46 -22.12 17.83
C SER A 12 13.15 -20.81 17.48
N TYR A 13 13.10 -19.84 18.40
CA TYR A 13 13.79 -18.56 18.27
C TYR A 13 14.73 -18.38 19.47
N PRO A 14 15.94 -17.83 19.28
CA PRO A 14 16.77 -17.40 20.39
C PRO A 14 16.09 -16.25 21.16
N PRO A 15 16.59 -15.88 22.35
CA PRO A 15 16.08 -14.73 23.11
C PRO A 15 15.96 -13.48 22.23
N SER A 16 14.73 -13.08 21.93
CA SER A 16 14.42 -12.02 20.96
C SER A 16 13.04 -11.41 21.20
N ASN A 17 12.86 -10.14 20.83
CA ASN A 17 11.57 -9.44 20.85
C ASN A 17 11.00 -9.33 19.43
N LEU A 18 10.53 -10.46 18.88
CA LEU A 18 10.09 -10.59 17.47
C LEU A 18 8.92 -9.66 17.12
N ASN A 19 7.99 -9.45 18.05
CA ASN A 19 6.84 -8.59 17.83
C ASN A 19 6.41 -7.96 19.16
N ARG A 20 6.47 -6.62 19.23
CA ARG A 20 6.11 -5.83 20.40
C ARG A 20 4.78 -5.10 20.28
N ASP A 21 4.23 -4.72 21.42
CA ASP A 21 3.11 -3.79 21.56
C ASP A 21 3.56 -2.32 21.49
N ASP A 22 2.62 -1.40 21.72
CA ASP A 22 2.81 0.05 21.76
C ASP A 22 3.70 0.52 22.91
N LEU A 23 3.81 -0.26 24.00
CA LEU A 23 4.70 -0.01 25.13
C LEU A 23 6.07 -0.69 24.98
N GLY A 24 6.32 -1.36 23.86
CA GLY A 24 7.57 -2.05 23.55
C GLY A 24 7.69 -3.46 24.15
N ARG A 25 6.66 -3.96 24.84
CA ARG A 25 6.65 -5.29 25.45
C ARG A 25 6.37 -6.35 24.39
N PRO A 26 6.95 -7.57 24.49
CA PRO A 26 6.60 -8.65 23.60
C PRO A 26 5.10 -8.94 23.63
N LYS A 27 4.48 -9.14 22.47
CA LYS A 27 3.07 -9.54 22.42
C LYS A 27 2.91 -10.92 23.02
N THR A 28 1.91 -11.07 23.90
CA THR A 28 1.57 -12.35 24.53
C THR A 28 0.14 -12.79 24.20
N ALA A 29 -0.18 -14.02 24.58
CA ALA A 29 -1.53 -14.56 24.64
C ALA A 29 -1.61 -15.66 25.72
N ARG A 30 -2.79 -15.86 26.33
CA ARG A 30 -3.03 -17.01 27.23
C ARG A 30 -3.46 -18.21 26.40
N MET A 31 -2.80 -19.35 26.58
CA MET A 31 -3.14 -20.61 25.93
C MET A 31 -2.92 -21.76 26.92
N GLY A 32 -3.98 -22.52 27.21
CA GLY A 32 -3.92 -23.63 28.16
C GLY A 32 -3.56 -23.19 29.59
N GLY A 33 -4.05 -22.04 30.04
CA GLY A 33 -3.81 -21.50 31.38
C GLY A 33 -2.51 -20.68 31.54
N SER A 34 -1.51 -20.93 30.69
CA SER A 34 -0.21 -20.24 30.71
C SER A 34 -0.11 -19.09 29.71
N GLU A 35 0.74 -18.12 30.01
CA GLU A 35 1.12 -17.05 29.07
C GLU A 35 2.15 -17.56 28.06
N ARG A 36 2.00 -17.16 26.79
CA ARG A 36 2.93 -17.49 25.71
C ARG A 36 3.25 -16.25 24.88
N LEU A 37 4.47 -16.16 24.37
CA LEU A 37 4.84 -15.20 23.35
C LEU A 37 4.03 -15.45 22.07
N ARG A 38 3.64 -14.37 21.39
CA ARG A 38 2.84 -14.43 20.17
C ARG A 38 3.40 -13.47 19.14
N VAL A 39 3.69 -14.00 17.95
CA VAL A 39 3.92 -13.17 16.76
C VAL A 39 2.58 -12.96 16.07
N SER A 40 2.18 -11.71 15.85
CA SER A 40 0.90 -11.42 15.22
C SER A 40 0.89 -11.83 13.75
N SER A 41 -0.25 -12.31 13.24
CA SER A 41 -0.35 -12.82 11.86
C SER A 41 -0.04 -11.74 10.82
N GLN A 42 -0.37 -10.48 11.10
CA GLN A 42 0.00 -9.35 10.24
C GLN A 42 1.51 -9.12 10.20
N SER A 43 2.24 -9.38 11.30
CA SER A 43 3.70 -9.25 11.33
C SER A 43 4.35 -10.30 10.44
N LEU A 44 3.89 -11.55 10.54
CA LEU A 44 4.35 -12.66 9.68
C LEU A 44 4.00 -12.41 8.21
N LYS A 45 2.74 -12.08 7.91
CA LYS A 45 2.31 -11.79 6.54
C LYS A 45 3.07 -10.64 5.91
N ARG A 46 3.35 -9.57 6.67
CA ARG A 46 4.17 -8.45 6.17
C ARG A 46 5.60 -8.92 5.93
N ASN A 47 6.21 -9.63 6.88
CA ASN A 47 7.58 -10.15 6.76
C ASN A 47 7.74 -11.02 5.49
N TRP A 48 6.78 -11.91 5.22
CA TRP A 48 6.80 -12.70 4.00
C TRP A 48 6.61 -11.82 2.76
N ARG A 49 5.62 -10.91 2.76
CA ARG A 49 5.33 -10.06 1.60
C ARG A 49 6.53 -9.22 1.15
N VAL A 50 7.33 -8.70 2.09
CA VAL A 50 8.51 -7.85 1.80
C VAL A 50 9.83 -8.61 1.82
N SER A 51 9.79 -9.95 1.83
CA SER A 51 11.00 -10.75 1.73
C SER A 51 11.45 -10.84 0.28
N ASP A 52 12.75 -10.80 0.03
CA ASP A 52 13.33 -10.87 -1.31
C ASP A 52 12.80 -12.04 -2.13
N LEU A 53 12.63 -13.20 -1.48
CA LEU A 53 12.08 -14.40 -2.11
C LEU A 53 10.65 -14.18 -2.62
N PHE A 54 9.78 -13.61 -1.80
CA PHE A 54 8.39 -13.37 -2.18
C PHE A 54 8.27 -12.25 -3.21
N GLU A 55 9.05 -11.18 -3.04
CA GLU A 55 9.08 -10.07 -3.99
C GLU A 55 9.54 -10.53 -5.37
N SER A 56 10.56 -11.38 -5.43
CA SER A 56 11.05 -11.97 -6.68
C SER A 56 10.01 -12.93 -7.28
N ALA A 57 9.41 -13.81 -6.47
CA ALA A 57 8.44 -14.80 -6.95
C ALA A 57 7.12 -14.17 -7.43
N MET A 58 6.74 -13.01 -6.90
CA MET A 58 5.49 -12.32 -7.21
C MET A 58 5.72 -11.00 -7.96
N ALA A 59 6.88 -10.84 -8.61
CA ALA A 59 7.24 -9.64 -9.35
C ALA A 59 6.12 -9.24 -10.34
N GLY A 60 5.81 -7.94 -10.39
CA GLY A 60 4.73 -7.41 -11.23
C GLY A 60 3.30 -7.70 -10.72
N SER A 61 3.13 -8.43 -9.60
CA SER A 61 1.82 -8.77 -9.03
C SER A 61 1.60 -8.23 -7.61
N ILE A 62 2.60 -7.58 -7.03
CA ILE A 62 2.52 -7.04 -5.65
C ILE A 62 1.90 -5.64 -5.69
N GLY A 63 0.65 -5.53 -5.21
CA GLY A 63 0.04 -4.23 -4.95
C GLY A 63 0.67 -3.44 -3.80
N THR A 64 0.56 -2.12 -3.85
CA THR A 64 1.08 -1.19 -2.85
C THR A 64 -0.04 -0.73 -1.93
N ARG A 65 0.17 -0.83 -0.61
CA ARG A 65 -0.78 -0.34 0.40
C ARG A 65 -0.40 1.09 0.80
N THR A 66 -1.16 2.09 0.36
CA THR A 66 -0.78 3.51 0.52
C THR A 66 -1.98 4.43 0.75
N LYS A 67 -1.72 5.60 1.32
CA LYS A 67 -2.65 6.75 1.33
C LYS A 67 -2.18 7.89 0.42
N LYS A 68 -0.99 7.76 -0.15
CA LYS A 68 -0.21 8.86 -0.75
C LYS A 68 -0.32 8.92 -2.27
N LEU A 69 -1.30 8.25 -2.86
CA LEU A 69 -1.41 8.19 -4.32
C LEU A 69 -1.53 9.58 -4.94
N GLY A 70 -2.38 10.45 -4.37
CA GLY A 70 -2.50 11.84 -4.82
C GLY A 70 -1.21 12.66 -4.62
N VAL A 71 -0.48 12.42 -3.52
CA VAL A 71 0.81 13.09 -3.28
C VAL A 71 1.83 12.70 -4.35
N VAL A 72 1.93 11.40 -4.68
CA VAL A 72 2.84 10.91 -5.71
C VAL A 72 2.46 11.43 -7.10
N ALA A 73 1.17 11.40 -7.44
CA ALA A 73 0.67 11.93 -8.71
C ALA A 73 0.95 13.43 -8.87
N ALA A 74 0.73 14.24 -7.83
CA ALA A 74 1.04 15.67 -7.85
C ALA A 74 2.54 15.93 -8.02
N GLN A 75 3.39 15.17 -7.32
CA GLN A 75 4.84 15.27 -7.48
C GLN A 75 5.29 14.93 -8.90
N GLN A 76 4.73 13.88 -9.50
CA GLN A 76 5.03 13.51 -10.88
C GLN A 76 4.57 14.57 -11.89
N LEU A 77 3.37 15.16 -11.70
CA LEU A 77 2.87 16.26 -12.55
C LEU A 77 3.77 17.50 -12.45
N GLN A 78 4.14 17.91 -11.24
CA GLN A 78 5.03 19.05 -11.01
C GLN A 78 6.43 18.81 -11.60
N ALA A 79 6.97 17.60 -11.46
CA ALA A 79 8.25 17.23 -12.06
C ALA A 79 8.23 17.30 -13.60
N LYS A 80 7.05 17.17 -14.21
CA LYS A 80 6.85 17.32 -15.67
C LYS A 80 6.45 18.73 -16.11
N GLY A 81 6.48 19.72 -15.20
CA GLY A 81 6.29 21.13 -15.52
C GLY A 81 4.86 21.67 -15.38
N VAL A 82 3.93 20.87 -14.83
CA VAL A 82 2.57 21.35 -14.53
C VAL A 82 2.60 22.32 -13.35
N GLU A 83 1.88 23.43 -13.47
CA GLU A 83 1.74 24.40 -12.39
C GLU A 83 1.22 23.73 -11.11
N LYS A 84 1.82 24.05 -9.96
CA LYS A 84 1.50 23.43 -8.67
C LYS A 84 -0.01 23.39 -8.37
N LYS A 85 -0.72 24.49 -8.61
CA LYS A 85 -2.16 24.58 -8.36
C LYS A 85 -2.92 23.52 -9.18
N ASN A 86 -2.64 23.45 -10.48
CA ASN A 86 -3.24 22.48 -11.38
C ASN A 86 -2.83 21.04 -11.02
N ALA A 87 -1.55 20.81 -10.69
CA ALA A 87 -1.06 19.51 -10.29
C ALA A 87 -1.77 18.97 -9.04
N ASP A 88 -1.97 19.82 -8.02
CA ASP A 88 -2.67 19.45 -6.79
C ASP A 88 -4.16 19.17 -7.07
N GLU A 89 -4.82 19.99 -7.90
CA GLU A 89 -6.23 19.79 -8.30
C GLU A 89 -6.43 18.49 -9.11
N TRP A 90 -5.58 18.21 -10.09
CA TRP A 90 -5.69 17.01 -10.94
C TRP A 90 -5.36 15.75 -10.15
N ALA A 91 -4.32 15.79 -9.32
CA ALA A 91 -3.96 14.68 -8.46
C ALA A 91 -5.03 14.39 -7.40
N ALA A 92 -5.72 15.42 -6.90
CA ALA A 92 -6.88 15.24 -6.02
C ALA A 92 -8.02 14.49 -6.75
N SER A 93 -8.30 14.83 -8.01
CA SER A 93 -9.30 14.12 -8.82
C SER A 93 -8.95 12.67 -9.08
N ILE A 94 -7.67 12.36 -9.35
CA ILE A 94 -7.18 10.98 -9.50
C ILE A 94 -7.31 10.22 -8.17
N ALA A 95 -6.85 10.80 -7.07
CA ALA A 95 -6.85 10.16 -5.76
C ALA A 95 -8.27 9.83 -5.25
N LYS A 96 -9.28 10.63 -5.60
CA LYS A 96 -10.69 10.39 -5.25
C LYS A 96 -11.22 9.05 -5.75
N GLN A 97 -10.66 8.51 -6.83
CA GLN A 97 -11.06 7.21 -7.38
C GLN A 97 -10.66 6.05 -6.47
N PHE A 98 -9.59 6.22 -5.70
CA PHE A 98 -9.04 5.21 -4.78
C PHE A 98 -9.52 5.39 -3.34
N GLY A 99 -10.22 6.48 -3.04
CA GLY A 99 -10.79 6.74 -1.73
C GLY A 99 -11.09 8.21 -1.48
N LYS A 100 -11.87 8.48 -0.44
CA LYS A 100 -12.16 9.85 -0.01
C LYS A 100 -10.89 10.57 0.42
N LEU A 101 -10.70 11.81 -0.02
CA LEU A 101 -9.58 12.65 0.41
C LEU A 101 -9.72 13.09 1.86
N LYS A 102 -8.58 13.16 2.56
CA LYS A 102 -8.49 13.80 3.86
C LYS A 102 -8.60 15.32 3.68
N LYS A 103 -9.25 16.00 4.64
CA LYS A 103 -9.40 17.45 4.62
C LYS A 103 -8.03 18.14 4.48
N ASP A 104 -7.95 19.10 3.57
CA ASP A 104 -6.76 19.91 3.30
C ASP A 104 -5.50 19.08 2.96
N SER A 105 -5.67 17.92 2.31
CA SER A 105 -4.59 17.00 1.95
C SER A 105 -4.85 16.26 0.64
N LEU A 106 -3.77 15.90 -0.07
CA LEU A 106 -3.80 14.98 -1.22
C LEU A 106 -3.75 13.51 -0.81
N GLU A 107 -3.66 13.23 0.48
CA GLU A 107 -3.78 11.86 0.99
C GLU A 107 -5.25 11.44 1.07
N ILE A 108 -5.52 10.18 0.75
CA ILE A 108 -6.82 9.56 1.01
C ILE A 108 -6.96 9.24 2.51
N GLU A 109 -8.19 9.33 3.03
CA GLU A 109 -8.52 9.14 4.44
C GLU A 109 -8.24 7.70 4.89
N GLN A 110 -8.50 6.73 4.00
CA GLN A 110 -8.36 5.29 4.24
C GLN A 110 -7.17 4.70 3.45
N LEU A 111 -6.62 3.58 3.92
CA LEU A 111 -5.55 2.88 3.18
C LEU A 111 -6.16 2.13 1.99
N ALA A 112 -5.73 2.46 0.78
CA ALA A 112 -6.05 1.70 -0.42
C ALA A 112 -4.96 0.64 -0.68
N HIS A 113 -5.35 -0.43 -1.36
CA HIS A 113 -4.43 -1.39 -1.95
C HIS A 113 -4.46 -1.21 -3.46
N VAL A 114 -3.40 -0.64 -4.02
CA VAL A 114 -3.29 -0.29 -5.43
C VAL A 114 -2.47 -1.38 -6.13
N SER A 115 -3.07 -2.09 -7.07
CA SER A 115 -2.41 -3.08 -7.91
C SER A 115 -1.39 -2.44 -8.86
N PRO A 116 -0.44 -3.20 -9.41
CA PRO A 116 0.50 -2.69 -10.40
C PRO A 116 -0.19 -2.12 -11.65
N ALA A 117 -1.31 -2.71 -12.08
CA ALA A 117 -2.07 -2.24 -13.24
C ALA A 117 -2.72 -0.86 -12.97
N GLU A 118 -3.35 -0.69 -11.81
CA GLU A 118 -3.92 0.60 -11.39
C GLU A 118 -2.83 1.68 -11.26
N GLN A 119 -1.68 1.32 -10.68
CA GLN A 119 -0.54 2.24 -10.58
C GLN A 119 -0.04 2.67 -11.95
N GLN A 120 0.08 1.72 -12.90
CA GLN A 120 0.48 2.02 -14.27
C GLN A 120 -0.54 2.91 -14.98
N GLY A 121 -1.84 2.69 -14.78
CA GLY A 121 -2.90 3.55 -15.30
C GLY A 121 -2.79 4.98 -14.77
N VAL A 122 -2.55 5.15 -13.47
CA VAL A 122 -2.28 6.47 -12.86
C VAL A 122 -1.06 7.13 -13.50
N ASP A 123 0.06 6.41 -13.63
CA ASP A 123 1.30 6.95 -14.17
C ASP A 123 1.14 7.37 -15.66
N GLN A 124 0.39 6.59 -16.45
CA GLN A 124 0.05 6.90 -17.84
C GLN A 124 -0.84 8.14 -17.94
N LEU A 125 -1.88 8.22 -17.11
CA LEU A 125 -2.75 9.38 -17.07
C LEU A 125 -1.96 10.63 -16.68
N VAL A 126 -1.13 10.57 -15.63
CA VAL A 126 -0.27 11.68 -15.23
C VAL A 126 0.66 12.11 -16.37
N ALA A 127 1.20 11.18 -17.15
CA ALA A 127 2.00 11.51 -18.33
C ALA A 127 1.19 12.24 -19.41
N LEU A 128 -0.02 11.78 -19.71
CA LEU A 128 -0.91 12.39 -20.68
C LEU A 128 -1.28 13.82 -20.27
N LEU A 129 -1.76 14.01 -19.03
CA LEU A 129 -2.18 15.32 -18.51
C LEU A 129 -1.03 16.32 -18.48
N ALA A 130 0.19 15.87 -18.16
CA ALA A 130 1.36 16.72 -18.20
C ALA A 130 1.73 17.14 -19.63
N SER A 131 1.61 16.23 -20.62
CA SER A 131 1.91 16.54 -22.01
C SER A 131 0.90 17.49 -22.66
N GLU A 132 -0.38 17.33 -22.34
CA GLU A 132 -1.46 18.15 -22.89
C GLU A 132 -1.75 19.40 -22.06
N ASN A 133 -1.14 19.50 -20.87
CA ASN A 133 -1.31 20.56 -19.89
C ASN A 133 -2.79 20.92 -19.64
N ARG A 134 -3.61 19.90 -19.41
CA ARG A 134 -5.06 20.05 -19.16
C ARG A 134 -5.53 19.17 -18.00
N ALA A 135 -6.71 19.51 -17.50
CA ALA A 135 -7.39 18.71 -16.48
C ALA A 135 -7.82 17.33 -17.02
N PRO A 136 -7.93 16.32 -16.13
CA PRO A 136 -8.45 15.00 -16.50
C PRO A 136 -9.93 15.06 -16.84
N GLN A 137 -10.34 14.28 -17.84
CA GLN A 137 -11.74 14.07 -18.19
C GLN A 137 -12.35 12.97 -17.31
N GLU A 138 -13.68 12.97 -17.16
CA GLU A 138 -14.37 11.98 -16.31
C GLU A 138 -14.13 10.54 -16.74
N GLU A 139 -14.03 10.27 -18.05
CA GLU A 139 -13.77 8.93 -18.58
C GLU A 139 -12.33 8.47 -18.29
N GLU A 140 -11.36 9.38 -18.29
CA GLU A 140 -9.95 9.07 -18.00
C GLU A 140 -9.71 8.75 -16.52
N LEU A 141 -10.62 9.20 -15.65
CA LEU A 141 -10.56 8.92 -14.21
C LEU A 141 -11.09 7.53 -13.85
N LYS A 142 -11.65 6.75 -14.79
CA LYS A 142 -12.07 5.36 -14.56
C LYS A 142 -10.87 4.42 -14.64
N LEU A 143 -9.98 4.56 -13.66
CA LEU A 143 -8.73 3.81 -13.50
C LEU A 143 -8.92 2.44 -12.84
#